data_AF-A0A183D6M1-F1
#
_entry.id   AF-A0A183D6M1-F1
#
_cell.length_a   1.000
_cell.length_b   1.000
_cell.length_c   1.000
_cell.angle_alpha   90.00
_cell.angle_beta   90.00
_cell.angle_gamma   90.00
#
_symmetry.space_group_name_H-M   'P 1'
#
loop_
_entity.id
_entity.type
_entity.pdbx_description
1 polymer ?
#
loop_
_entity_poly.entity_id
_entity_poly.type
_entity_poly.pdbx_seq_one_letter_code
_entity_poly.pdbx_strand_id
1 'polypeptide(L)'
;MKAPIYEYEYNPPLKMDQKEFPIKPQPFHLYLDQFRDPKEVQAELLKKRLQMRALDKNPEQPKYPDIDYAKHKREMPHWLHEKLMKENTGTGKYRALWSNPIN
;
A
#
# COMPACT_ATOMS: atom_id res chain seq x y z
N MET A 1 3.89 -13.93 43.75
CA MET A 1 2.73 -13.95 42.83
C MET A 1 3.08 -13.09 41.62
N LYS A 2 2.88 -13.56 40.39
CA LYS A 2 3.09 -12.72 39.18
C LYS A 2 1.90 -11.77 39.05
N ALA A 3 2.16 -10.49 38.75
CA ALA A 3 1.11 -9.52 38.52
C ALA A 3 0.35 -9.82 37.22
N PRO A 4 -0.97 -9.60 37.16
CA PRO A 4 -1.72 -9.70 35.91
C PRO A 4 -1.23 -8.63 34.92
N ILE A 5 -1.09 -9.03 33.65
CA ILE A 5 -0.79 -8.14 32.54
C ILE A 5 -2.13 -7.83 31.88
N TYR A 6 -2.46 -6.54 31.79
CA TYR A 6 -3.63 -6.06 31.07
C TYR A 6 -3.18 -5.46 29.75
N GLU A 7 -3.87 -5.80 28.67
CA GLU A 7 -3.69 -5.17 27.36
C GLU A 7 -4.98 -4.44 27.01
N TYR A 8 -4.82 -3.24 26.44
CA TYR A 8 -5.95 -2.47 25.96
C TYR A 8 -6.39 -3.00 24.59
N GLU A 9 -7.62 -3.49 24.50
CA GLU A 9 -8.21 -3.89 23.23
C GLU A 9 -8.82 -2.67 22.53
N TYR A 10 -8.33 -2.37 21.32
CA TYR A 10 -8.89 -1.31 20.49
C TYR A 10 -10.18 -1.78 19.81
N ASN A 11 -11.19 -0.91 19.81
CA ASN A 11 -12.38 -1.16 19.01
C ASN A 11 -12.03 -1.26 17.53
N PRO A 12 -12.66 -2.19 16.79
CA PRO A 12 -12.44 -2.28 15.35
C PRO A 12 -12.88 -0.96 14.69
N PRO A 13 -12.18 -0.52 13.63
CA PRO A 13 -12.57 0.67 12.90
C PRO A 13 -13.96 0.46 12.29
N LEU A 14 -14.84 1.45 12.46
CA LEU A 14 -16.17 1.43 11.88
C LEU A 14 -16.04 1.39 10.35
N LYS A 15 -16.35 0.24 9.74
CA LYS A 15 -16.46 0.09 8.29
C LYS A 15 -17.92 0.14 7.90
N MET A 16 -18.25 0.93 6.89
CA MET A 16 -19.58 0.90 6.27
C MET A 16 -19.69 -0.35 5.41
N ASP A 17 -20.90 -0.90 5.29
CA ASP A 17 -21.16 -1.98 4.35
C ASP A 17 -20.91 -1.53 2.90
N GLN A 18 -20.40 -2.44 2.08
CA GLN A 18 -20.16 -2.19 0.67
C GLN A 18 -21.50 -1.99 -0.04
N LYS A 19 -21.69 -0.79 -0.60
CA LYS A 19 -22.79 -0.45 -1.51
C LYS A 19 -22.34 -0.67 -2.94
N GLU A 20 -23.20 -1.23 -3.78
CA GLU A 20 -22.94 -1.39 -5.22
C GLU A 20 -22.79 -0.02 -5.91
N PHE A 21 -23.70 0.92 -5.59
CA PHE A 21 -23.69 2.27 -6.13
C PHE A 21 -23.83 3.31 -5.00
N PRO A 22 -22.72 3.86 -4.49
CA PRO A 22 -22.75 4.93 -3.51
C PRO A 22 -23.49 6.17 -4.04
N ILE A 23 -24.40 6.74 -3.25
CA ILE A 23 -25.15 7.95 -3.62
C ILE A 23 -24.21 9.14 -3.85
N LYS A 24 -23.12 9.21 -3.06
CA LYS A 24 -22.08 10.23 -3.22
C LYS A 24 -20.92 9.64 -4.03
N PRO A 25 -20.39 10.37 -5.02
CA PRO A 25 -19.22 9.91 -5.77
C PRO A 25 -18.04 9.80 -4.81
N GLN A 26 -17.55 8.58 -4.61
CA GLN A 26 -16.33 8.31 -3.85
C GLN A 26 -15.20 7.96 -4.82
N PRO A 27 -13.94 8.32 -4.50
CA PRO A 27 -12.81 7.88 -5.30
C PRO A 27 -12.75 6.36 -5.34
N PHE A 28 -12.94 5.79 -6.53
CA PHE A 28 -13.03 4.33 -6.73
C PHE A 28 -11.86 3.56 -6.09
N HIS A 29 -10.65 4.12 -6.20
CA HIS A 29 -9.43 3.50 -5.69
C HIS A 29 -9.39 3.42 -4.17
N LEU A 30 -9.90 4.44 -3.46
CA LEU A 30 -9.96 4.44 -2.00
C LEU A 30 -11.09 3.54 -1.49
N TYR A 31 -12.25 3.63 -2.15
CA TYR A 31 -13.42 2.86 -1.77
C TYR A 31 -13.15 1.36 -1.88
N LEU A 32 -12.67 0.89 -3.03
CA LEU A 32 -12.39 -0.54 -3.23
C LEU A 32 -11.22 -1.04 -2.38
N ASP A 33 -10.23 -0.20 -2.06
CA ASP A 33 -9.13 -0.59 -1.16
C ASP A 33 -9.60 -0.86 0.28
N GLN A 34 -10.72 -0.28 0.74
CA GLN A 34 -11.25 -0.51 2.10
C GLN A 34 -11.79 -1.92 2.31
N PHE A 35 -12.31 -2.53 1.24
CA PHE A 35 -12.95 -3.84 1.23
C PHE A 35 -12.03 -4.95 0.73
N ARG A 36 -10.82 -4.63 0.27
CA ARG A 36 -9.87 -5.64 -0.18
C ARG A 36 -9.36 -6.47 0.98
N ASP A 37 -9.25 -7.78 0.73
CA ASP A 37 -8.68 -8.71 1.68
C ASP A 37 -7.18 -8.45 1.87
N PRO A 38 -6.68 -8.35 3.11
CA PRO A 38 -5.25 -8.12 3.37
C PRO A 38 -4.34 -9.17 2.73
N LYS A 39 -4.83 -10.42 2.60
CA LYS A 39 -4.08 -11.53 1.98
C LYS A 39 -3.86 -11.31 0.48
N GLU A 40 -4.87 -10.82 -0.23
CA GLU A 40 -4.77 -10.53 -1.66
C GLU A 40 -3.77 -9.40 -1.90
N VAL A 41 -3.85 -8.34 -1.08
CA VAL A 41 -2.91 -7.20 -1.14
C VAL A 41 -1.46 -7.66 -0.91
N GLN A 42 -1.24 -8.55 0.06
CA GLN A 42 0.09 -9.11 0.31
C GLN A 42 0.58 -9.97 -0.86
N ALA A 43 -0.30 -10.76 -1.49
CA ALA A 43 0.04 -11.56 -2.66
C ALA A 43 0.42 -10.69 -3.86
N GLU A 44 -0.31 -9.59 -4.11
CA GLU A 44 0.05 -8.60 -5.14
C GLU A 44 1.42 -7.97 -4.89
N LEU A 45 1.69 -7.55 -3.65
CA LEU A 45 2.97 -6.97 -3.27
C LEU A 45 4.11 -7.98 -3.42
N LEU A 46 3.88 -9.25 -3.07
CA LEU A 46 4.85 -10.31 -3.25
C LEU A 46 5.19 -10.51 -4.73
N LYS A 47 4.17 -10.62 -5.59
CA LYS A 47 4.36 -10.73 -7.04
C LYS A 47 5.18 -9.56 -7.58
N LYS A 48 4.86 -8.34 -7.15
CA LYS A 48 5.57 -7.14 -7.56
C LYS A 48 7.03 -7.13 -7.13
N ARG A 49 7.31 -7.54 -5.90
CA ARG A 49 8.68 -7.67 -5.38
C ARG A 49 9.47 -8.72 -6.17
N LEU A 50 8.85 -9.85 -6.50
CA LEU A 50 9.48 -10.88 -7.32
C LEU A 50 9.79 -10.39 -8.74
N GLN A 51 8.93 -9.53 -9.31
CA GLN A 51 9.18 -8.91 -10.62
C GLN A 51 10.34 -7.89 -10.59
N MET A 52 10.53 -7.17 -9.49
CA MET A 52 11.60 -6.17 -9.35
C MET A 52 12.97 -6.79 -9.07
N ARG A 53 13.01 -8.00 -8.50
CA ARG A 53 14.24 -8.66 -8.09
C ARG A 53 14.99 -9.21 -9.31
N ALA A 54 16.28 -8.88 -9.40
CA ALA A 54 17.21 -9.59 -10.26
C ALA A 54 17.77 -10.83 -9.53
N LEU A 55 18.25 -11.83 -10.26
CA LEU A 55 18.78 -13.10 -9.68
C LEU A 55 19.75 -12.85 -8.51
N ASP A 56 20.66 -11.89 -8.68
CA ASP A 56 21.76 -11.65 -7.73
C ASP A 56 21.57 -10.39 -6.87
N LYS A 57 20.54 -9.56 -7.14
CA LYS A 57 20.40 -8.26 -6.49
C LYS A 57 18.97 -8.00 -6.02
N ASN A 58 18.86 -7.62 -4.75
CA ASN A 58 17.62 -7.10 -4.20
C ASN A 58 17.31 -5.71 -4.78
N PRO A 59 16.04 -5.39 -5.02
CA PRO A 59 15.66 -4.08 -5.51
C PRO A 59 15.92 -3.03 -4.42
N GLU A 60 16.64 -1.96 -4.79
CA GLU A 60 16.93 -0.84 -3.91
C GLU A 60 15.88 0.25 -4.05
N GLN A 61 15.53 0.85 -2.92
CA GLN A 61 14.57 1.94 -2.89
C GLN A 61 15.13 3.17 -3.64
N PRO A 62 14.36 3.79 -4.55
CA PRO A 62 14.82 4.98 -5.25
C PRO A 62 15.03 6.14 -4.27
N LYS A 63 16.08 6.95 -4.51
CA LYS A 63 16.40 8.13 -3.68
C LYS A 63 15.30 9.18 -3.68
N TYR A 64 14.59 9.33 -4.80
CA TYR A 64 13.53 10.31 -4.97
C TYR A 64 12.17 9.62 -5.17
N PRO A 65 11.08 10.18 -4.61
CA PRO A 65 9.72 9.67 -4.82
C PRO A 65 9.32 9.66 -6.30
N ASP A 66 9.66 10.72 -7.03
CA ASP A 66 9.50 10.87 -8.47
C ASP A 66 10.74 11.51 -9.06
N ILE A 67 11.27 10.98 -10.15
CA ILE A 67 12.31 11.66 -10.92
C ILE A 67 11.67 12.67 -11.89
N ASP A 68 10.51 12.33 -12.46
CA ASP A 68 9.82 13.11 -13.50
C ASP A 68 8.54 13.77 -12.98
N TYR A 69 8.57 14.27 -11.74
CA TYR A 69 7.40 14.81 -11.03
C TYR A 69 6.55 15.77 -11.86
N ALA A 70 7.19 16.73 -12.52
CA ALA A 70 6.51 17.77 -13.29
C ALA A 70 5.73 17.21 -14.49
N LYS A 71 6.26 16.16 -15.12
CA LYS A 71 5.63 15.47 -16.24
C LYS A 71 4.49 14.60 -15.74
N HIS A 72 4.77 13.74 -14.77
CA HIS A 72 3.82 12.81 -14.18
C HIS A 72 2.60 13.49 -13.57
N LYS A 73 2.78 14.65 -12.92
CA LYS A 73 1.68 15.42 -12.35
C LYS A 73 0.71 15.97 -13.41
N ARG A 74 1.17 16.19 -14.65
CA ARG A 74 0.36 16.72 -15.75
C ARG A 74 -0.29 15.62 -16.57
N GLU A 75 0.42 14.52 -16.79
CA GLU A 75 -0.03 13.44 -17.68
C GLU A 75 -0.84 12.36 -16.97
N MET A 76 -0.51 12.05 -15.70
CA MET A 76 -1.16 10.95 -14.99
C MET A 76 -2.37 11.40 -14.17
N PRO A 77 -3.39 10.53 -14.02
CA PRO A 77 -4.41 10.72 -13.00
C PRO A 77 -3.80 10.83 -11.61
N HIS A 78 -4.38 11.69 -10.76
CA HIS A 78 -3.85 11.97 -9.42
C HIS A 78 -3.62 10.71 -8.58
N TRP A 79 -4.57 9.77 -8.59
CA TRP A 79 -4.48 8.52 -7.83
C TRP A 79 -3.32 7.62 -8.29
N LEU A 80 -2.98 7.64 -9.59
CA LEU A 80 -1.89 6.84 -10.14
C LEU A 80 -0.54 7.46 -9.77
N HIS A 81 -0.46 8.78 -9.83
CA HIS A 81 0.71 9.52 -9.37
C HIS A 81 0.95 9.34 -7.87
N GLU A 82 -0.09 9.46 -7.05
CA GLU A 82 -0.02 9.21 -5.61
C GLU A 82 0.42 7.77 -5.31
N LYS A 83 -0.08 6.80 -6.07
CA LYS A 83 0.34 5.39 -5.96
C LYS A 83 1.83 5.23 -6.23
N LEU A 84 2.33 5.82 -7.32
CA LEU A 84 3.76 5.81 -7.67
C LEU A 84 4.60 6.40 -6.52
N MET A 85 4.17 7.53 -5.95
CA MET A 85 4.90 8.20 -4.86
C MET A 85 4.98 7.33 -3.61
N LYS A 86 3.85 6.74 -3.20
CA LYS A 86 3.79 5.87 -2.02
C LYS A 86 4.60 4.61 -2.22
N GLU A 87 4.64 4.09 -3.45
CA GLU A 87 5.41 2.91 -3.80
C GLU A 87 6.91 3.15 -3.71
N ASN A 88 7.40 4.19 -4.39
CA ASN A 88 8.81 4.57 -4.41
C ASN A 88 9.31 4.97 -3.01
N THR A 89 8.48 5.63 -2.20
CA THR A 89 8.81 5.98 -0.80
C THR A 89 8.64 4.81 0.18
N GLY A 90 8.05 3.69 -0.22
CA GLY A 90 7.78 2.58 0.70
C GLY A 90 6.78 2.94 1.80
N THR A 91 5.85 3.85 1.53
CA THR A 91 4.89 4.32 2.54
C THR A 91 3.77 3.29 2.75
N GLY A 92 3.44 3.00 4.01
CA GLY A 92 2.35 2.09 4.37
C GLY A 92 2.60 0.68 3.86
N LYS A 93 1.65 0.14 3.07
CA LYS A 93 1.73 -1.23 2.53
C LYS A 93 2.96 -1.47 1.64
N TYR A 94 3.46 -0.43 0.97
CA TYR A 94 4.62 -0.53 0.08
C TYR A 94 5.95 -0.66 0.81
N ARG A 95 5.98 -0.49 2.14
CA ARG A 95 7.18 -0.76 2.96
C ARG A 95 7.69 -2.19 2.76
N ALA A 96 6.78 -3.12 2.51
CA ALA A 96 7.09 -4.52 2.24
C ALA A 96 7.91 -4.75 0.96
N LEU A 97 7.92 -3.79 0.02
CA LEU A 97 8.71 -3.89 -1.21
C LEU A 97 10.21 -3.74 -0.92
N TRP A 98 10.58 -2.86 0.02
CA TRP A 98 11.98 -2.46 0.24
C TRP A 98 12.60 -3.05 1.52
N SER A 99 11.81 -3.27 2.57
CA SER A 99 12.33 -3.60 3.92
C SER A 99 12.38 -5.09 4.25
N ASN A 100 11.81 -5.96 3.42
CA ASN A 100 11.69 -7.39 3.70
C ASN A 100 12.63 -8.18 2.76
N PRO A 101 13.83 -8.57 3.21
CA PRO A 101 14.73 -9.40 2.42
C PRO A 101 14.15 -10.82 2.30
N ILE A 102 14.08 -11.34 1.07
CA ILE A 102 13.80 -12.76 0.83
C ILE A 102 15.18 -13.45 0.89
N ASN A 103 15.51 -14.00 2.04
CA ASN A 103 16.70 -14.84 2.25
C ASN A 103 16.53 -16.20 1.58
#